data_AF-A0A358XTH0-F1
#
_entry.id   AF-A0A358XTH0-F1
#
_cell.length_a   1.000
_cell.length_b   1.000
_cell.length_c   1.000
_cell.angle_alpha   90.00
_cell.angle_beta   90.00
_cell.angle_gamma   90.00
#
_symmetry.space_group_name_H-M   'P 1'
#
loop_
_entity.id
_entity.type
_entity.pdbx_description
1 polymer ?
#
loop_
_entity_poly.entity_id
_entity_poly.type
_entity_poly.pdbx_seq_one_letter_code
_entity_poly.pdbx_strand_id
1 'polypeptide(L)'
;IQEENGFLIDWQKFMIAKGSPNPITSYTMNFDKENQVLQVTWEYDAYLEEKFNTRTYDSFLVLYNVADNGNGYSLVMNDFKGSLLSGKQHTEMPKHRKEVTYQVYIFFIESYGGGNTDSLHLGPITI
;
A
#
# COMPACT_ATOMS: atom_id res chain seq x y z
N ILE A 1 18.06 -4.35 2.39
CA ILE A 1 18.93 -3.24 1.97
C ILE A 1 19.26 -3.51 0.52
N GLN A 2 18.67 -2.78 -0.42
CA GLN A 2 18.99 -2.87 -1.86
C GLN A 2 19.74 -1.60 -2.24
N GLU A 3 20.94 -1.75 -2.81
CA GLU A 3 21.72 -0.66 -3.37
C GLU A 3 21.16 -0.29 -4.74
N GLU A 4 20.58 0.91 -4.89
CA GLU A 4 20.46 1.56 -6.18
C GLU A 4 21.04 2.97 -6.07
N ASN A 5 21.90 3.34 -7.03
CA ASN A 5 22.47 4.68 -7.20
C ASN A 5 23.32 5.23 -6.03
N GLY A 6 23.90 4.37 -5.19
CA GLY A 6 24.76 4.78 -4.07
C GLY A 6 23.99 5.37 -2.87
N PHE A 7 22.66 5.32 -2.90
CA PHE A 7 21.80 5.70 -1.79
C PHE A 7 21.10 4.46 -1.24
N LEU A 8 21.26 4.22 0.06
CA LEU A 8 20.57 3.14 0.76
C LEU A 8 19.18 3.63 1.17
N ILE A 9 18.13 3.12 0.54
CA ILE A 9 16.75 3.40 0.96
C ILE A 9 16.36 2.42 2.06
N ASP A 10 16.04 2.95 3.23
CA ASP A 10 15.38 2.21 4.30
C ASP A 10 13.87 2.20 4.02
N TRP A 11 13.41 1.20 3.27
CA TRP A 11 12.01 1.09 2.84
C TRP A 11 11.01 1.04 4.00
N GLN A 12 11.43 0.57 5.18
CA GLN A 12 10.59 0.58 6.37
C GLN A 12 10.37 1.99 6.93
N LYS A 13 11.34 2.90 6.73
CA LYS A 13 11.24 4.30 7.16
C LYS A 13 10.78 5.24 6.05
N PHE A 14 10.83 4.78 4.81
CA PHE A 14 10.35 5.55 3.67
C PHE A 14 8.83 5.73 3.78
N MET A 15 8.39 6.99 3.81
CA MET A 15 6.97 7.33 3.93
C MET A 15 6.48 7.99 2.64
N ILE A 16 5.44 7.40 2.05
CA ILE A 16 4.73 7.94 0.89
C ILE A 16 3.66 8.95 1.34
N ALA A 17 3.08 8.71 2.52
CA ALA A 17 2.10 9.59 3.13
C ALA A 17 2.46 9.78 4.61
N LYS A 18 2.24 10.99 5.12
CA LYS A 18 2.45 11.36 6.52
C LYS A 18 1.17 11.96 7.09
N GLY A 19 0.73 11.50 8.25
CA GLY A 19 -0.55 11.85 8.83
C GLY A 19 -0.71 11.34 10.26
N SER A 20 -1.90 10.85 10.61
CA SER A 20 -2.12 10.13 11.87
C SER A 20 -1.48 8.74 11.84
N PRO A 21 -1.16 8.12 12.99
CA PRO A 21 -0.66 6.75 13.02
C PRO A 21 -1.53 5.80 12.20
N ASN A 22 -0.90 4.95 11.39
CA ASN A 22 -1.60 3.91 10.64
C ASN A 22 -2.21 2.90 11.63
N PRO A 23 -3.53 2.65 11.59
CA PRO A 23 -4.18 1.82 12.59
C PRO A 23 -3.97 0.31 12.36
N ILE A 24 -3.35 -0.12 11.25
CA ILE A 24 -3.12 -1.55 10.98
C ILE A 24 -2.19 -2.17 12.03
N THR A 25 -2.63 -3.28 12.61
CA THR A 25 -1.86 -4.06 13.60
C THR A 25 -1.27 -5.33 13.01
N SER A 26 -1.95 -5.92 12.03
CA SER A 26 -1.47 -7.09 11.29
C SER A 26 -2.08 -7.12 9.90
N TYR A 27 -1.43 -7.78 8.96
CA TYR A 27 -1.90 -7.89 7.60
C TYR A 27 -1.48 -9.20 6.94
N THR A 28 -2.19 -9.57 5.87
CA THR A 28 -1.75 -10.59 4.92
C THR A 28 -1.78 -10.01 3.51
N MET A 29 -0.88 -10.51 2.66
CA MET A 29 -0.76 -10.08 1.28
C MET A 29 -0.64 -11.31 0.39
N ASN A 30 -1.60 -11.49 -0.51
CA ASN A 30 -1.72 -12.65 -1.39
C ASN A 30 -1.91 -12.18 -2.83
N PHE A 31 -1.16 -12.79 -3.75
CA PHE A 31 -1.30 -12.51 -5.18
C PHE A 31 -1.89 -13.68 -5.92
N ASP A 32 -3.08 -13.46 -6.48
CA ASP A 32 -3.73 -14.40 -7.37
C ASP A 32 -3.16 -14.22 -8.78
N LYS A 33 -2.29 -15.14 -9.18
CA LYS A 33 -1.67 -15.14 -10.52
C LYS A 33 -2.67 -15.40 -11.64
N GLU A 34 -3.73 -16.16 -11.40
CA GLU A 34 -4.71 -16.50 -12.44
C GLU A 34 -5.56 -15.29 -12.78
N ASN A 35 -6.04 -14.59 -11.76
CA ASN A 35 -6.90 -13.42 -11.90
C ASN A 35 -6.11 -12.09 -11.96
N GLN A 36 -4.79 -12.11 -11.71
CA GLN A 36 -3.93 -10.93 -11.64
C GLN A 36 -4.41 -9.92 -10.60
N VAL A 37 -4.76 -10.40 -9.41
CA VAL A 37 -5.26 -9.56 -8.32
C VAL A 37 -4.34 -9.66 -7.11
N LEU A 38 -3.88 -8.51 -6.62
CA LEU A 38 -3.26 -8.39 -5.31
C LEU A 38 -4.36 -8.16 -4.27
N GLN A 39 -4.47 -9.09 -3.33
CA GLN A 39 -5.35 -8.96 -2.17
C GLN A 39 -4.52 -8.68 -0.91
N VAL A 40 -4.83 -7.57 -0.27
CA VAL A 40 -4.31 -7.24 1.05
C VAL A 40 -5.47 -7.32 2.04
N THR A 41 -5.29 -8.04 3.15
CA THR A 41 -6.23 -8.02 4.28
C THR A 41 -5.54 -7.49 5.52
N TRP A 42 -6.27 -6.84 6.41
CA TRP A 42 -5.70 -6.27 7.63
C TRP A 42 -6.66 -6.36 8.81
N GLU A 43 -6.05 -6.44 10.00
CA GLU A 43 -6.66 -6.11 11.28
C GLU A 43 -6.17 -4.73 11.72
N TYR A 44 -6.96 -4.02 12.51
CA TYR A 44 -6.63 -2.67 12.96
C TYR A 44 -6.91 -2.46 14.45
N ASP A 45 -6.25 -1.47 15.03
CA ASP A 45 -6.45 -1.02 16.39
C ASP A 45 -7.68 -0.11 16.47
N ALA A 46 -8.76 -0.61 17.09
CA ALA A 46 -10.01 0.14 17.27
C ALA A 46 -9.83 1.41 18.11
N TYR A 47 -8.87 1.46 19.04
CA TYR A 47 -8.58 2.66 19.82
C TYR A 47 -7.95 3.74 18.94
N LEU A 48 -7.01 3.37 18.07
CA LEU A 48 -6.43 4.33 17.11
C LEU A 48 -7.48 4.78 16.08
N GLU A 49 -8.32 3.86 15.60
CA GLU A 49 -9.42 4.17 14.70
C GLU A 49 -10.34 5.25 15.30
N GLU A 50 -10.84 5.03 16.52
CA GLU A 50 -11.75 5.95 17.20
C GLU A 50 -11.06 7.29 17.50
N LYS A 51 -9.82 7.25 18.01
CA LYS A 51 -9.05 8.45 18.38
C LYS A 51 -8.80 9.39 17.21
N PHE A 52 -8.57 8.85 16.01
CA PHE A 52 -8.29 9.62 14.81
C PHE A 52 -9.47 9.68 13.83
N ASN A 53 -10.63 9.10 14.21
CA ASN A 53 -11.84 9.03 13.42
C ASN A 53 -11.60 8.51 11.98
N THR A 54 -10.79 7.46 11.86
CA THR A 54 -10.38 6.91 10.55
C THR A 54 -11.36 5.89 9.98
N ARG A 55 -12.50 5.65 10.64
CA ARG A 55 -13.53 4.68 10.24
C ARG A 55 -13.91 4.75 8.77
N THR A 56 -14.13 5.98 8.29
CA THR A 56 -14.64 6.28 6.96
C THR A 56 -13.54 6.54 5.95
N TYR A 57 -12.27 6.39 6.35
CA TYR A 57 -11.17 6.64 5.44
C TYR A 57 -11.09 5.51 4.42
N ASP A 58 -10.84 5.90 3.18
CA ASP A 58 -10.58 5.01 2.07
C ASP A 58 -9.14 4.55 2.12
N SER A 59 -8.92 3.24 1.94
CA SER A 59 -7.59 2.68 1.76
C SER A 59 -7.03 3.05 0.39
N PHE A 60 -5.74 3.35 0.39
CA PHE A 60 -4.93 3.59 -0.79
C PHE A 60 -3.75 2.64 -0.75
N LEU A 61 -3.67 1.78 -1.76
CA LEU A 61 -2.55 0.86 -1.96
C LEU A 61 -1.65 1.43 -3.05
N VAL A 62 -0.37 1.60 -2.72
CA VAL A 62 0.64 2.11 -3.63
C VAL A 62 1.69 1.02 -3.82
N LEU A 63 1.87 0.61 -5.07
CA LEU A 63 2.91 -0.33 -5.47
C LEU A 63 3.96 0.41 -6.25
N TYR A 64 5.16 0.50 -5.68
CA TYR A 64 6.28 1.22 -6.26
C TYR A 64 7.29 0.24 -6.87
N ASN A 65 7.46 0.27 -8.18
CA ASN A 65 8.51 -0.51 -8.86
C ASN A 65 9.79 0.31 -8.91
N VAL A 66 10.80 -0.11 -8.15
CA VAL A 66 12.10 0.57 -8.07
C VAL A 66 12.91 0.36 -9.36
N ALA A 67 12.77 -0.81 -10.00
CA ALA A 67 13.56 -1.18 -11.17
C ALA A 67 13.14 -0.45 -12.47
N ASP A 68 11.94 0.14 -12.50
CA ASP A 68 11.52 1.00 -13.61
C ASP A 68 11.93 2.46 -13.34
N ASN A 69 13.12 2.81 -13.83
CA ASN A 69 13.64 4.18 -13.95
C ASN A 69 12.79 5.08 -14.89
N GLY A 70 11.49 5.21 -14.64
CA GLY A 70 10.60 6.11 -15.38
C GLY A 70 9.99 5.55 -16.68
N ASN A 71 10.00 4.23 -16.89
CA ASN A 71 9.49 3.58 -18.11
C ASN A 71 7.96 3.31 -18.11
N GLY A 72 7.20 3.99 -17.24
CA GLY A 72 5.74 4.11 -17.34
C GLY A 72 4.92 3.16 -16.46
N TYR A 73 5.55 2.23 -15.73
CA TYR A 73 4.86 1.31 -14.79
C TYR A 73 5.38 1.42 -13.35
N SER A 74 6.00 2.55 -13.00
CA SER A 74 6.63 2.75 -11.68
C SER A 74 5.62 2.77 -10.52
N LEU A 75 4.32 2.91 -10.80
CA LEU A 75 3.27 3.09 -9.80
C LEU A 75 1.98 2.39 -10.22
N VAL A 76 1.51 1.44 -9.41
CA VAL A 76 0.13 0.93 -9.48
C VAL A 76 -0.63 1.44 -8.26
N MET A 77 -1.79 2.04 -8.51
CA MET A 77 -2.74 2.46 -7.47
C MET A 77 -3.97 1.57 -7.53
N ASN A 78 -4.68 1.47 -6.41
CA ASN A 78 -5.88 0.67 -6.28
C ASN A 78 -7.04 1.14 -7.19
N ASP A 79 -7.71 0.19 -7.85
CA ASP A 79 -8.89 0.45 -8.69
C ASP A 79 -10.17 0.65 -7.86
N PHE A 80 -10.22 0.06 -6.66
CA PHE A 80 -11.34 0.18 -5.74
C PHE A 80 -10.88 0.81 -4.43
N LYS A 81 -11.76 1.56 -3.75
CA LYS A 81 -11.47 2.10 -2.43
C LYS A 81 -12.17 1.23 -1.38
N GLY A 82 -11.42 0.40 -0.66
CA GLY A 82 -11.90 -0.29 0.53
C GLY A 82 -11.86 0.65 1.73
N SER A 83 -12.91 0.77 2.53
CA SER A 83 -12.82 1.51 3.79
C SER A 83 -11.92 0.80 4.79
N LEU A 84 -11.39 1.48 5.80
CA LEU A 84 -10.65 0.84 6.90
C LEU A 84 -11.40 -0.37 7.49
N LEU A 85 -12.73 -0.25 7.64
CA LEU A 85 -13.61 -1.28 8.16
C LEU A 85 -13.73 -2.53 7.27
N SER A 86 -13.45 -2.44 5.98
CA SER A 86 -13.55 -3.60 5.09
C SER A 86 -12.56 -4.70 5.48
N GLY A 87 -11.46 -4.32 6.15
CA GLY A 87 -10.36 -5.22 6.46
C GLY A 87 -9.67 -5.79 5.23
N LYS A 88 -9.95 -5.26 4.03
CA LYS A 88 -9.43 -5.80 2.77
C LYS A 88 -9.43 -4.79 1.61
N GLN A 89 -8.45 -4.97 0.74
CA GLN A 89 -8.28 -4.23 -0.51
C GLN A 89 -7.92 -5.19 -1.63
N HIS A 90 -8.53 -4.98 -2.80
CA HIS A 90 -8.17 -5.66 -4.05
C HIS A 90 -7.59 -4.65 -5.02
N THR A 91 -6.49 -5.00 -5.67
CA THR A 91 -5.85 -4.17 -6.69
C THR A 91 -5.59 -5.04 -7.92
N GLU A 92 -6.12 -4.64 -9.07
CA GLU A 92 -5.81 -5.34 -10.31
C GLU A 92 -4.38 -5.01 -10.71
N MET A 93 -3.64 -6.04 -11.10
CA MET A 93 -2.24 -5.92 -11.45
C MET A 93 -2.09 -5.96 -12.97
N PRO A 94 -1.30 -5.04 -13.56
CA PRO A 94 -1.00 -5.11 -14.97
C PRO A 94 -0.22 -6.39 -15.28
N LYS A 95 -0.62 -7.10 -16.35
CA LYS A 95 0.12 -8.28 -16.82
C LYS A 95 1.48 -7.85 -17.37
N HIS A 96 2.55 -8.24 -16.70
CA HIS A 96 3.90 -8.00 -17.18
C HIS A 96 4.42 -9.17 -18.02
N ARG A 97 5.23 -8.84 -19.04
CA ARG A 97 5.98 -9.84 -19.84
C ARG A 97 7.27 -10.29 -19.16
N LYS A 98 7.68 -9.58 -18.11
CA LYS A 98 8.89 -9.81 -17.32
C LYS A 98 8.51 -9.72 -15.85
N GLU A 99 9.22 -10.44 -15.02
CA GLU A 99 9.05 -10.42 -13.58
C GLU A 99 9.39 -9.02 -13.03
N VAL A 100 8.50 -8.45 -12.23
CA VAL A 100 8.65 -7.12 -11.63
C VAL A 100 8.44 -7.20 -10.12
N THR A 101 9.34 -6.57 -9.35
CA THR A 101 9.20 -6.45 -7.90
C THR A 101 8.70 -5.06 -7.51
N TYR A 102 7.60 -5.02 -6.77
CA TYR A 102 7.00 -3.81 -6.22
C TYR A 102 7.23 -3.73 -4.72
N GLN A 103 7.55 -2.54 -4.21
CA GLN A 103 7.42 -2.21 -2.79
C GLN A 103 5.99 -1.75 -2.53
N VAL A 104 5.28 -2.44 -1.63
CA VAL A 104 3.85 -2.18 -1.38
C VAL A 104 3.68 -1.32 -0.13
N TYR A 105 2.88 -0.27 -0.25
CA TYR A 105 2.52 0.63 0.84
C TYR A 105 1.01 0.76 0.93
N ILE A 106 0.50 0.88 2.15
CA ILE A 106 -0.90 1.20 2.42
C ILE A 106 -1.02 2.42 3.33
N PHE A 107 -1.98 3.29 3.04
CA PHE A 107 -2.41 4.36 3.92
C PHE A 107 -3.90 4.61 3.71
N PHE A 108 -4.51 5.38 4.61
CA PHE A 108 -5.93 5.69 4.56
C PHE A 108 -6.12 7.19 4.39
N ILE A 109 -7.05 7.60 3.54
CA ILE A 109 -7.37 9.00 3.26
C ILE A 109 -8.84 9.26 3.55
N GLU A 110 -9.14 10.37 4.20
CA GLU A 110 -10.50 10.81 4.43
C GLU A 110 -11.21 11.13 3.09
N SER A 111 -12.35 10.51 2.82
CA SER A 111 -13.04 10.63 1.52
C SER A 111 -13.42 12.07 1.14
N TYR A 112 -13.63 12.95 2.12
CA TYR A 112 -14.13 14.32 1.93
C TYR A 112 -13.37 15.38 2.74
N GLY A 113 -12.26 15.02 3.38
CA GLY A 113 -11.45 15.93 4.17
C GLY A 113 -9.96 15.69 3.92
N GLY A 114 -9.12 16.63 4.35
CA GLY A 114 -7.68 16.60 4.06
C GLY A 114 -6.89 15.62 4.94
N GLY A 115 -7.55 14.82 5.78
CA GLY A 115 -6.90 13.89 6.69
C GLY A 115 -6.37 12.63 5.99
N ASN A 116 -5.23 12.12 6.47
CA ASN A 116 -4.67 10.84 6.06
C ASN A 116 -3.89 10.19 7.20
N THR A 117 -3.58 8.91 7.05
CA THR A 117 -2.64 8.21 7.92
C THR A 117 -1.22 8.26 7.38
N ASP A 118 -0.25 7.95 8.23
CA ASP A 118 1.08 7.53 7.83
C ASP A 118 0.98 6.29 6.91
N SER A 119 1.86 6.22 5.92
CA SER A 119 2.00 5.02 5.09
C SER A 119 2.71 3.91 5.83
N LEU A 120 2.15 2.72 5.76
CA LEU A 120 2.74 1.48 6.25
C LEU A 120 3.35 0.71 5.07
N HIS A 121 4.64 0.36 5.18
CA HIS A 121 5.29 -0.55 4.24
C HIS A 121 4.84 -1.99 4.54
N LEU A 122 4.19 -2.63 3.56
CA LEU A 122 3.71 -4.01 3.68
C LEU A 122 4.77 -5.04 3.24
N GLY A 123 5.84 -4.57 2.60
CA GLY A 123 6.91 -5.40 2.06
C GLY A 123 6.87 -5.51 0.53
N PRO A 124 7.85 -6.23 -0.03
CA PRO A 124 7.93 -6.43 -1.46
C PRO A 124 7.00 -7.54 -1.95
N ILE A 125 6.56 -7.43 -3.20
CA ILE A 125 5.89 -8.50 -3.95
C ILE A 125 6.50 -8.60 -5.35
N THR A 126 6.66 -9.83 -5.84
CA THR A 126 7.14 -10.08 -7.20
C THR A 126 6.03 -10.70 -8.05
N ILE A 127 5.77 -10.11 -9.22
CA ILE A 127 4.66 -10.42 -10.14
C ILE A 127 5.21 -10.80 -11.51
#